data_AF-A0A2M3Z6L3-F1
#
_entry.id   AF-A0A2M3Z6L3-F1
#
_cell.length_a   1.000
_cell.length_b   1.000
_cell.length_c   1.000
_cell.angle_alpha   90.00
_cell.angle_beta   90.00
_cell.angle_gamma   90.00
#
_symmetry.space_group_name_H-M   'P 1'
#
loop_
_entity.id
_entity.type
_entity.pdbx_description
1 polymer ?
#
loop_
_entity_poly.entity_id
_entity_poly.type
_entity_poly.pdbx_seq_one_letter_code
_entity_poly.pdbx_strand_id
1 'polypeptide(L)'
;MGKKVPNELLERLQQVNDEMEFYMDLFQLPESNPDNNDCSEYLLEVDTDAPIKPPKFGPNRPADTAEELEARMEVMKNKITARHLARQNKQPTDSSKAERKKLKKEQQLKKKLMKVNLISAKQEQMRNKLIEHKPLEVKKEKKVAPTFNAEGKIVFSKFQLDEHDKPKKGLETDKKKLLKKVLDNKKHLSELKESGDIEKYAEVKQKQAWEKAMAKTTGQKVRDDPELLVKKINERKKQKSKSKELWKERKAKVEEKQAQAQKKRTTNLQERAQKKKNKKLQKMAKRGRIIPGF
;
A
#
# COMPACT_ATOMS: atom_id res chain seq x y z
N MET A 1 -22.93 -30.73 36.76
CA MET A 1 -22.23 -31.33 35.59
C MET A 1 -21.19 -30.34 35.06
N GLY A 2 -19.97 -30.28 35.61
CA GLY A 2 -19.04 -29.19 35.24
C GLY A 2 -17.59 -29.31 35.73
N LYS A 3 -16.94 -30.48 35.60
CA LYS A 3 -15.51 -30.65 35.94
C LYS A 3 -14.70 -31.48 34.91
N LYS A 4 -15.10 -31.54 33.64
CA LYS A 4 -14.39 -32.34 32.61
C LYS A 4 -13.41 -31.55 31.73
N VAL A 5 -13.65 -30.26 31.55
CA VAL A 5 -12.80 -29.36 30.73
C VAL A 5 -11.31 -29.31 31.15
N PRO A 6 -10.92 -29.32 32.45
CA PRO A 6 -9.50 -29.22 32.80
C PRO A 6 -8.71 -30.48 32.43
N ASN A 7 -9.35 -31.66 32.47
CA ASN A 7 -8.68 -32.92 32.14
C ASN A 7 -8.41 -33.04 30.64
N GLU A 8 -9.35 -32.59 29.80
CA GLU A 8 -9.16 -32.56 28.34
C GLU A 8 -8.04 -31.60 27.91
N LEU A 9 -7.86 -30.48 28.63
CA LEU A 9 -6.76 -29.55 28.38
C LEU A 9 -5.41 -30.16 28.79
N LEU A 10 -5.37 -30.83 29.94
CA LEU A 10 -4.17 -31.50 30.43
C LEU A 10 -3.73 -32.62 29.46
N GLU A 11 -4.68 -33.40 28.97
CA GLU A 11 -4.45 -34.49 28.03
C GLU A 11 -3.93 -33.96 26.68
N ARG A 12 -4.46 -32.82 26.20
CA ARG A 12 -3.93 -32.15 25.01
C ARG A 12 -2.52 -31.60 25.20
N LEU A 13 -2.22 -31.02 26.36
CA LEU A 13 -0.87 -30.53 26.65
C LEU A 13 0.13 -31.68 26.73
N GLN A 14 -0.29 -32.80 27.30
CA GLN A 14 0.51 -34.01 27.36
C GLN A 14 0.78 -34.58 25.96
N GLN A 15 -0.24 -34.64 25.10
CA GLN A 15 -0.08 -35.04 23.69
C GLN A 15 0.90 -34.14 22.93
N VAL A 16 0.84 -32.82 23.14
CA VAL A 16 1.77 -31.87 22.49
C VAL A 16 3.21 -32.08 22.98
N ASN A 17 3.41 -32.36 24.27
CA ASN A 17 4.73 -32.66 24.80
C ASN A 17 5.27 -33.99 24.24
N ASP A 18 4.44 -35.03 24.18
CA ASP A 18 4.84 -36.33 23.63
C ASP A 18 5.20 -36.23 22.13
N GLU A 19 4.46 -35.42 21.36
CA GLU A 19 4.80 -35.11 19.97
C GLU A 19 6.14 -34.38 19.85
N MET A 20 6.40 -33.41 20.73
CA MET A 20 7.67 -32.67 20.74
C MET A 20 8.86 -33.58 21.07
N GLU A 21 8.73 -34.45 22.07
CA GLU A 21 9.76 -35.45 22.41
C GLU A 21 10.00 -36.42 21.26
N PHE A 22 8.93 -36.89 20.60
CA PHE A 22 9.05 -37.73 19.40
C PHE A 22 9.84 -37.04 18.28
N TYR A 23 9.62 -35.74 18.04
CA TYR A 23 10.41 -35.00 17.06
C TYR A 23 11.86 -34.79 17.50
N MET A 24 12.12 -34.54 18.79
CA MET A 24 13.49 -34.40 19.31
C MET A 24 14.31 -35.68 19.11
N ASP A 25 13.69 -36.82 19.37
CA ASP A 25 14.31 -38.14 19.21
C ASP A 25 14.49 -38.51 17.72
N LEU A 26 13.48 -38.23 16.88
CA LEU A 26 13.54 -38.47 15.43
C LEU A 26 14.68 -37.69 14.75
N PHE A 27 14.96 -36.46 15.22
CA PHE A 27 15.99 -35.60 14.64
C PHE A 27 17.35 -35.71 15.34
N GLN A 28 17.49 -36.52 16.40
CA GLN A 28 18.73 -36.70 17.17
C GLN A 28 19.37 -35.35 17.53
N LEU A 29 18.55 -34.38 17.95
CA LEU A 29 19.02 -33.06 18.35
C LEU A 29 19.84 -33.23 19.64
N PRO A 30 21.14 -32.88 19.66
CA PRO A 30 21.94 -33.04 20.85
C PRO A 30 21.36 -32.21 21.99
N GLU A 31 21.12 -32.83 23.15
CA GLU A 31 20.78 -32.10 24.36
C GLU A 31 21.84 -31.02 24.60
N SER A 32 21.39 -29.81 24.89
CA SER A 32 22.26 -28.67 25.18
C SER A 32 23.15 -29.00 26.39
N ASN A 33 24.44 -29.28 26.16
CA ASN A 33 25.43 -29.47 27.22
C ASN A 33 25.43 -28.24 28.17
N PRO A 34 25.04 -28.39 29.45
CA PRO A 34 24.96 -27.27 30.38
C PRO A 34 26.34 -26.66 30.71
N ASP A 35 27.43 -27.40 30.48
CA ASP A 35 28.80 -26.98 30.77
C ASP A 35 29.46 -26.12 29.67
N ASN A 36 28.78 -25.90 28.53
CA ASN A 36 29.31 -25.07 27.44
C ASN A 36 28.64 -23.70 27.32
N ASN A 37 28.04 -23.24 28.41
CA ASN A 37 27.36 -21.94 28.49
C ASN A 37 28.32 -20.85 28.99
N ASP A 38 29.51 -20.79 28.39
CA ASP A 38 30.38 -19.63 28.58
C ASP A 38 29.84 -18.46 27.74
N CYS A 39 28.81 -17.82 28.28
CA CYS A 39 28.22 -16.62 27.69
C CYS A 39 29.18 -15.42 27.68
N SER A 40 30.39 -15.55 28.26
CA SER A 40 31.39 -14.48 28.26
C SER A 40 32.00 -14.25 26.86
N GLU A 41 32.10 -15.27 26.02
CA GLU A 41 32.59 -15.13 24.63
C GLU A 41 31.64 -14.29 23.75
N TYR A 42 30.39 -14.14 24.15
CA TYR A 42 29.39 -13.32 23.47
C TYR A 42 29.12 -11.96 24.13
N LEU A 43 29.75 -11.67 25.28
CA LEU A 43 29.75 -10.32 25.83
C LEU A 43 30.80 -9.49 25.09
N LEU A 44 30.34 -8.55 24.25
CA LEU A 44 31.20 -7.50 23.70
C LEU A 44 31.87 -6.75 24.86
N GLU A 45 33.18 -6.90 25.00
CA GLU A 45 34.01 -6.00 25.79
C GLU A 45 33.78 -4.58 25.26
N VAL A 46 33.10 -3.75 26.05
CA VAL A 46 32.87 -2.35 25.71
C VAL A 46 34.12 -1.60 26.14
N ASP A 47 34.98 -1.29 25.18
CA ASP A 47 36.09 -0.34 25.35
C ASP A 47 35.58 0.94 26.04
N THR A 48 35.94 1.15 27.30
CA THR A 48 35.48 2.27 28.13
C THR A 48 36.08 3.62 27.74
N ASP A 49 36.98 3.66 26.74
CA ASP A 49 37.70 4.87 26.32
C ASP A 49 37.36 5.37 24.89
N ALA A 50 36.37 4.78 24.22
CA ALA A 50 35.92 5.25 22.91
C ALA A 50 34.86 6.37 23.02
N PRO A 51 34.94 7.46 22.22
CA PRO A 51 33.96 8.54 22.27
C PRO A 51 32.56 8.02 21.94
N ILE A 52 31.66 8.13 22.93
CA ILE A 52 30.29 7.63 22.88
C ILE A 52 29.56 8.30 21.70
N LYS A 53 29.29 7.52 20.65
CA LYS A 53 28.46 7.97 19.53
C LYS A 53 27.02 8.12 20.04
N PRO A 54 26.28 9.18 19.65
CA PRO A 54 24.95 9.40 20.17
C PRO A 54 24.02 8.23 19.82
N PRO A 55 23.17 7.78 20.76
CA PRO A 55 22.28 6.66 20.57
C PRO A 55 21.36 6.86 19.35
N LYS A 56 21.29 5.85 18.49
CA LYS A 56 20.39 5.84 17.33
C LYS A 56 19.01 5.37 17.77
N PHE A 57 18.11 6.31 18.01
CA PHE A 57 16.73 6.00 18.43
C PHE A 57 15.86 5.51 17.25
N GLY A 58 15.17 4.38 17.45
CA GLY A 58 14.12 3.88 16.56
C GLY A 58 12.84 4.74 16.63
N PRO A 59 12.00 4.77 15.59
CA PRO A 59 10.95 5.79 15.44
C PRO A 59 9.81 5.73 16.48
N ASN A 60 9.64 4.64 17.24
CA ASN A 60 8.40 4.38 17.99
C ASN A 60 8.57 4.00 19.47
N ARG A 61 9.74 4.23 20.11
CA ARG A 61 9.85 4.09 21.57
C ARG A 61 9.53 5.42 22.26
N PRO A 62 8.69 5.46 23.31
CA PRO A 62 8.57 6.63 24.19
C PRO A 62 9.92 6.90 24.87
N ALA A 63 10.25 8.16 25.15
CA ALA A 63 11.46 8.50 25.90
C ALA A 63 11.24 8.13 27.37
N ASP A 64 12.16 7.38 27.97
CA ASP A 64 12.00 6.84 29.32
C ASP A 64 12.51 7.85 30.38
N THR A 65 13.39 8.79 30.00
CA THR A 65 13.94 9.83 30.88
C THR A 65 13.83 11.24 30.28
N ALA A 66 13.84 12.28 31.13
CA ALA A 66 13.73 13.69 30.71
C ALA A 66 14.92 14.14 29.84
N GLU A 67 16.13 13.69 30.18
CA GLU A 67 17.36 13.96 29.42
C GLU A 67 17.31 13.31 28.02
N GLU A 68 16.73 12.10 27.91
CA GLU A 68 16.53 11.43 26.61
C GLU A 68 15.55 12.19 25.72
N LEU A 69 14.49 12.74 26.31
CA LEU A 69 13.53 13.57 25.58
C LEU A 69 14.17 14.85 25.06
N GLU A 70 15.00 15.51 25.87
CA GLU A 70 15.73 16.72 25.50
C GLU A 70 16.73 16.45 24.37
N ALA A 71 17.55 15.41 24.48
CA ALA A 71 18.47 14.98 23.42
C ALA A 71 17.73 14.64 22.12
N ARG A 72 16.56 13.98 22.21
CA ARG A 72 15.73 13.69 21.04
C ARG A 72 15.16 14.96 20.40
N MET A 73 14.76 15.93 21.21
CA MET A 73 14.29 17.24 20.74
C MET A 73 15.40 18.03 20.06
N GLU A 74 16.63 17.99 20.58
CA GLU A 74 17.79 18.60 19.93
C GLU A 74 18.14 17.94 18.61
N VAL A 75 18.18 16.60 18.55
CA VAL A 75 18.38 15.87 17.30
C VAL A 75 17.28 16.22 16.28
N MET A 76 16.03 16.35 16.73
CA MET A 76 14.92 16.75 15.86
C MET A 76 15.09 18.20 15.35
N LYS A 77 15.44 19.15 16.23
CA LYS A 77 15.74 20.55 15.86
C LYS A 77 16.88 20.61 14.85
N ASN A 78 17.99 19.92 15.12
CA ASN A 78 19.17 19.85 14.23
C ASN A 78 18.84 19.21 12.87
N LYS A 79 17.98 18.19 12.85
CA LYS A 79 17.52 17.59 11.59
C LYS A 79 16.60 18.52 10.79
N ILE A 80 15.79 19.33 11.47
CA ILE A 80 14.93 20.35 10.84
C ILE A 80 15.79 21.47 10.27
N THR A 81 16.76 21.99 11.03
CA THR A 81 17.67 23.06 10.57
C THR A 81 18.56 22.59 9.43
N ALA A 82 19.17 21.41 9.51
CA ALA A 82 19.97 20.84 8.43
C ALA A 82 19.15 20.63 7.14
N ARG A 83 17.90 20.16 7.25
CA ARG A 83 16.98 20.06 6.10
C ARG A 83 16.58 21.43 5.55
N HIS A 84 16.46 22.44 6.39
CA HIS A 84 16.19 23.81 5.96
C HIS A 84 17.38 24.40 5.19
N LEU A 85 18.60 24.32 5.73
CA LEU A 85 19.82 24.75 5.05
C LEU A 85 20.02 24.01 3.71
N ALA A 86 19.83 22.69 3.68
CA ALA A 86 19.95 21.92 2.44
C ALA A 86 18.91 22.30 1.37
N ARG A 87 17.76 22.86 1.77
CA ARG A 87 16.75 23.41 0.87
C ARG A 87 17.09 24.83 0.42
N GLN A 88 17.68 25.64 1.29
CA GLN A 88 18.18 26.97 0.94
C GLN A 88 19.33 26.88 -0.06
N ASN A 89 20.27 25.95 0.13
CA ASN A 89 21.40 25.77 -0.79
C ASN A 89 21.00 25.14 -2.15
N LYS A 90 19.76 24.68 -2.29
CA LYS A 90 19.16 24.20 -3.55
C LYS A 90 18.29 25.29 -4.21
N GLN A 91 18.72 26.56 -4.18
CA GLN A 91 18.12 27.55 -5.06
C GLN A 91 18.39 27.16 -6.53
N PRO A 92 17.39 27.24 -7.41
CA PRO A 92 17.61 27.04 -8.83
C PRO A 92 18.50 28.16 -9.36
N THR A 93 19.51 27.82 -10.18
CA THR A 93 20.48 28.74 -10.79
C THR A 93 19.88 29.76 -11.78
N ASP A 94 18.55 29.77 -11.91
CA ASP A 94 17.79 30.47 -12.95
C ASP A 94 16.70 31.31 -12.26
N SER A 95 16.90 32.63 -12.21
CA SER A 95 16.11 33.60 -11.45
C SER A 95 14.61 33.56 -11.82
N SER A 96 14.31 33.38 -13.11
CA SER A 96 12.94 33.25 -13.64
C SER A 96 12.21 32.03 -13.07
N LYS A 97 12.92 30.91 -12.87
CA LYS A 97 12.33 29.70 -12.27
C LYS A 97 12.07 29.86 -10.77
N ALA A 98 12.84 30.69 -10.06
CA ALA A 98 12.62 31.00 -8.65
C ALA A 98 11.36 31.85 -8.46
N GLU A 99 11.19 32.90 -9.25
CA GLU A 99 10.02 33.79 -9.22
C GLU A 99 8.72 33.05 -9.56
N ARG A 100 8.73 32.22 -10.61
CA ARG A 100 7.57 31.40 -10.97
C ARG A 100 7.16 30.43 -9.84
N LYS A 101 8.13 29.89 -9.10
CA LYS A 101 7.85 29.03 -7.93
C LYS A 101 7.29 29.83 -6.76
N LYS A 102 7.77 31.05 -6.50
CA LYS A 102 7.23 31.95 -5.47
C LYS A 102 5.78 32.34 -5.78
N LEU A 103 5.52 32.80 -7.00
CA LEU A 103 4.17 33.15 -7.46
C LEU A 103 3.18 31.98 -7.34
N LYS A 104 3.61 30.76 -7.70
CA LYS A 104 2.78 29.56 -7.58
C LYS A 104 2.45 29.22 -6.12
N LYS A 105 3.39 29.41 -5.19
CA LYS A 105 3.16 29.21 -3.75
C LYS A 105 2.19 30.25 -3.20
N GLU A 106 2.33 31.51 -3.60
CA GLU A 106 1.43 32.59 -3.20
C GLU A 106 -0.01 32.35 -3.71
N GLN A 107 -0.16 31.97 -4.98
CA GLN A 107 -1.47 31.59 -5.53
C GLN A 107 -2.10 30.40 -4.80
N GLN A 108 -1.30 29.42 -4.38
CA GLN A 108 -1.78 28.29 -3.58
C GLN A 108 -2.22 28.72 -2.18
N LEU A 109 -1.49 29.64 -1.55
CA LEU A 109 -1.85 30.18 -0.24
C LEU A 109 -3.15 30.98 -0.32
N LYS A 110 -3.29 31.87 -1.31
CA LYS A 110 -4.54 32.61 -1.58
C LYS A 110 -5.73 31.68 -1.79
N LYS A 111 -5.57 30.60 -2.57
CA LYS A 111 -6.61 29.57 -2.76
C LYS A 111 -6.98 28.84 -1.48
N LYS A 112 -6.01 28.53 -0.62
CA LYS A 112 -6.29 27.91 0.69
C LYS A 112 -7.03 28.87 1.61
N LEU A 113 -6.63 30.14 1.65
CA LEU A 113 -7.29 31.18 2.45
C LEU A 113 -8.75 31.36 2.01
N MET A 114 -9.00 31.49 0.71
CA MET A 114 -10.36 31.56 0.15
C MET A 114 -11.19 30.33 0.51
N LYS A 115 -10.59 29.13 0.50
CA LYS A 115 -11.29 27.90 0.89
C LYS A 115 -11.64 27.87 2.37
N VAL A 116 -10.75 28.35 3.25
CA VAL A 116 -11.02 28.49 4.68
C VAL A 116 -12.16 29.47 4.92
N ASN A 117 -12.14 30.64 4.26
CA ASN A 117 -13.21 31.63 4.35
C ASN A 117 -14.56 31.08 3.83
N LEU A 118 -14.54 30.26 2.78
CA LEU A 118 -15.75 29.61 2.27
C LEU A 118 -16.31 28.57 3.26
N ILE A 119 -15.43 27.86 3.96
CA ILE A 119 -15.82 26.87 4.97
C ILE A 119 -16.38 27.57 6.21
N SER A 120 -15.76 28.64 6.68
CA SER A 120 -16.26 29.41 7.82
C SER A 120 -17.61 30.05 7.50
N ALA A 121 -17.77 30.68 6.32
CA ALA A 121 -19.04 31.24 5.87
C ALA A 121 -20.14 30.17 5.76
N LYS A 122 -19.81 28.97 5.27
CA LYS A 122 -20.75 27.84 5.22
C LYS A 122 -21.12 27.35 6.62
N GLN A 123 -20.17 27.34 7.56
CA GLN A 123 -20.42 26.96 8.95
C GLN A 123 -21.31 27.98 9.67
N GLU A 124 -21.12 29.27 9.42
CA GLU A 124 -21.99 30.35 9.92
C GLU A 124 -23.41 30.26 9.33
N GLN A 125 -23.55 30.00 8.03
CA GLN A 125 -24.86 29.75 7.41
C GLN A 125 -25.60 28.56 8.03
N MET A 126 -24.88 27.48 8.39
CA MET A 126 -25.47 26.34 9.08
C MET A 126 -25.86 26.67 10.52
N ARG A 127 -25.10 27.53 11.22
CA ARG A 127 -25.44 28.00 12.57
C ARG A 127 -26.67 28.92 12.54
N ASN A 128 -26.75 29.84 11.59
CA ASN A 128 -27.90 30.74 11.44
C ASN A 128 -29.19 29.97 11.10
N LYS A 129 -29.11 28.92 10.27
CA LYS A 129 -30.24 28.01 10.00
C LYS A 129 -30.69 27.18 11.20
N LEU A 130 -29.83 27.00 12.22
CA LEU A 130 -30.21 26.36 13.48
C LEU A 130 -30.87 27.35 14.47
N ILE A 131 -30.67 28.65 14.29
CA ILE A 131 -31.19 29.69 15.19
C ILE A 131 -32.61 30.11 14.75
N GLU A 132 -32.92 30.08 13.46
CA GLU A 132 -34.26 30.37 12.93
C GLU A 132 -35.07 29.09 12.67
N HIS A 133 -35.52 28.39 13.72
CA HIS A 133 -36.78 27.62 13.67
C HIS A 133 -37.27 27.21 15.07
N LYS A 134 -38.56 27.49 15.29
CA LYS A 134 -39.50 27.04 16.35
C LYS A 134 -39.32 25.55 16.76
N PRO A 135 -39.76 25.14 17.98
CA PRO A 135 -39.24 23.98 18.67
C PRO A 135 -39.60 22.65 17.98
N LEU A 136 -38.60 21.78 17.88
CA LEU A 136 -38.66 20.44 17.30
C LEU A 136 -39.46 19.48 18.19
N GLU A 137 -40.42 18.80 17.56
CA GLU A 137 -40.92 17.52 18.04
C GLU A 137 -39.78 16.51 18.18
N VAL A 138 -39.71 15.91 19.36
CA VAL A 138 -38.75 14.88 19.74
C VAL A 138 -38.95 13.64 18.84
N LYS A 139 -38.04 13.43 17.89
CA LYS A 139 -37.91 12.15 17.20
C LYS A 139 -37.53 11.09 18.23
N LYS A 140 -38.48 10.20 18.55
CA LYS A 140 -38.27 9.01 19.37
C LYS A 140 -37.24 8.10 18.70
N GLU A 141 -36.08 7.94 19.34
CA GLU A 141 -35.08 6.97 18.93
C GLU A 141 -35.64 5.56 19.12
N LYS A 142 -35.69 4.77 18.04
CA LYS A 142 -36.08 3.36 18.11
C LYS A 142 -34.95 2.60 18.80
N LYS A 143 -35.24 2.00 19.96
CA LYS A 143 -34.34 1.02 20.60
C LYS A 143 -34.16 -0.16 19.64
N VAL A 144 -32.93 -0.36 19.18
CA VAL A 144 -32.59 -1.50 18.31
C VAL A 144 -32.57 -2.78 19.13
N ALA A 145 -33.39 -3.76 18.73
CA ALA A 145 -33.39 -5.10 19.32
C ALA A 145 -32.03 -5.80 19.10
N PRO A 146 -31.62 -6.73 19.98
CA PRO A 146 -30.41 -7.52 19.78
C PRO A 146 -30.52 -8.37 18.51
N THR A 147 -29.56 -8.19 17.60
CA THR A 147 -29.49 -8.91 16.33
C THR A 147 -29.03 -10.35 16.55
N PHE A 148 -29.91 -11.29 16.23
CA PHE A 148 -29.72 -12.73 16.35
C PHE A 148 -29.42 -13.33 14.96
N ASN A 149 -28.47 -14.26 14.86
CA ASN A 149 -28.25 -15.05 13.63
C ASN A 149 -29.39 -16.05 13.40
N ALA A 150 -29.46 -16.65 12.20
CA ALA A 150 -30.41 -17.72 11.85
C ALA A 150 -30.38 -18.91 12.85
N GLU A 151 -29.25 -19.15 13.51
CA GLU A 151 -29.07 -20.19 14.54
C GLU A 151 -29.50 -19.78 15.96
N GLY A 152 -30.06 -18.60 16.16
CA GLY A 152 -30.48 -18.26 17.50
C GLY A 152 -29.35 -17.75 18.42
N LYS A 153 -28.30 -17.11 17.88
CA LYS A 153 -27.17 -16.59 18.68
C LYS A 153 -27.07 -15.07 18.55
N ILE A 154 -26.87 -14.35 19.66
CA ILE A 154 -26.60 -12.91 19.67
C ILE A 154 -25.25 -12.68 18.98
N VAL A 155 -25.23 -11.96 17.87
CA VAL A 155 -23.99 -11.65 17.16
C VAL A 155 -23.76 -10.14 17.18
N PHE A 156 -22.61 -9.76 17.75
CA PHE A 156 -22.15 -8.38 17.90
C PHE A 156 -21.61 -7.75 16.59
N SER A 157 -21.73 -8.45 15.45
CA SER A 157 -21.42 -7.88 14.14
C SER A 157 -22.53 -6.92 13.71
N LYS A 158 -22.19 -5.64 13.53
CA LYS A 158 -23.09 -4.61 12.96
C LYS A 158 -23.54 -4.90 11.51
N PHE A 159 -22.96 -5.93 10.89
CA PHE A 159 -23.28 -6.37 9.54
C PHE A 159 -24.01 -7.71 9.60
N GLN A 160 -25.31 -7.68 9.31
CA GLN A 160 -26.09 -8.85 8.94
C GLN A 160 -25.90 -9.06 7.43
N LEU A 161 -25.39 -10.21 7.02
CA LEU A 161 -25.35 -10.60 5.62
C LEU A 161 -26.55 -11.51 5.37
N ASP A 162 -27.66 -10.92 4.94
CA ASP A 162 -28.84 -11.70 4.56
C ASP A 162 -28.48 -12.58 3.36
N GLU A 163 -28.68 -13.90 3.49
CA GLU A 163 -28.34 -14.89 2.46
C GLU A 163 -29.15 -14.68 1.15
N HIS A 164 -30.21 -13.88 1.20
CA HIS A 164 -31.06 -13.52 0.06
C HIS A 164 -30.87 -12.09 -0.47
N ASP A 165 -29.93 -11.33 0.07
CA ASP A 165 -29.66 -9.98 -0.43
C ASP A 165 -28.86 -10.05 -1.74
N LYS A 166 -29.59 -10.13 -2.87
CA LYS A 166 -28.96 -10.00 -4.19
C LYS A 166 -28.22 -8.68 -4.23
N PRO A 167 -26.90 -8.65 -4.47
CA PRO A 167 -26.16 -7.41 -4.48
C PRO A 167 -26.79 -6.50 -5.53
N LYS A 168 -27.32 -5.35 -5.09
CA LYS A 168 -27.82 -4.32 -6.01
C LYS A 168 -26.72 -4.07 -7.02
N LYS A 169 -26.95 -4.41 -8.29
CA LYS A 169 -25.96 -4.23 -9.35
C LYS A 169 -25.60 -2.74 -9.36
N GLY A 170 -24.39 -2.44 -8.89
CA GLY A 170 -23.89 -1.08 -8.87
C GLY A 170 -23.95 -0.48 -10.27
N LEU A 171 -24.01 0.85 -10.35
CA LEU A 171 -24.02 1.55 -11.63
C LEU A 171 -22.90 1.03 -12.54
N GLU A 172 -23.24 0.66 -13.77
CA GLU A 172 -22.28 0.10 -14.70
C GLU A 172 -21.13 1.09 -14.93
N THR A 173 -19.91 0.64 -14.64
CA THR A 173 -18.69 1.49 -14.66
C THR A 173 -17.73 1.12 -15.80
N ASP A 174 -18.01 0.02 -16.51
CA ASP A 174 -17.17 -0.50 -17.58
C ASP A 174 -17.29 0.32 -18.86
N LYS A 175 -16.31 1.21 -19.09
CA LYS A 175 -16.30 2.15 -20.23
C LYS A 175 -16.56 1.51 -21.60
N LYS A 176 -16.14 0.26 -21.82
CA LYS A 176 -16.40 -0.48 -23.06
C LYS A 176 -17.89 -0.79 -23.24
N LYS A 177 -18.55 -1.25 -22.17
CA LYS A 177 -19.97 -1.54 -22.19
C LYS A 177 -20.79 -0.26 -22.30
N LEU A 178 -20.37 0.81 -21.62
CA LEU A 178 -20.98 2.14 -21.78
C LEU A 178 -20.87 2.62 -23.22
N LEU A 179 -19.70 2.49 -23.85
CA LEU A 179 -19.52 2.86 -25.26
C LEU A 179 -20.45 2.03 -26.16
N LYS A 180 -20.57 0.73 -25.90
CA LYS A 180 -21.49 -0.15 -26.65
C LYS A 180 -22.94 0.33 -26.52
N LYS A 181 -23.41 0.61 -25.30
CA LYS A 181 -24.76 1.15 -25.07
C LYS A 181 -25.00 2.48 -25.79
N VAL A 182 -24.03 3.39 -25.77
CA VAL A 182 -24.12 4.67 -26.49
C VAL A 182 -24.23 4.45 -28.00
N LEU A 183 -23.46 3.52 -28.56
CA LEU A 183 -23.52 3.18 -29.98
C LEU A 183 -24.83 2.50 -30.36
N ASP A 184 -25.29 1.53 -29.56
CA ASP A 184 -26.55 0.82 -29.78
C ASP A 184 -27.73 1.79 -29.72
N ASN A 185 -27.75 2.72 -28.76
CA ASN A 185 -28.77 3.78 -28.70
C ASN A 185 -28.74 4.70 -29.92
N LYS A 186 -27.55 5.05 -30.42
CA LYS A 186 -27.42 5.85 -31.65
C LYS A 186 -27.92 5.11 -32.88
N LYS A 187 -27.62 3.82 -32.99
CA LYS A 187 -28.11 2.96 -34.08
C LYS A 187 -29.63 2.82 -34.06
N HIS A 188 -30.20 2.56 -32.89
CA HIS A 188 -31.66 2.48 -32.76
C HIS A 188 -32.35 3.79 -33.17
N LEU A 189 -31.77 4.94 -32.80
CA LEU A 189 -32.27 6.25 -33.21
C LEU A 189 -32.08 6.53 -34.72
N SER A 190 -31.03 6.01 -35.37
CA SER A 190 -30.86 6.12 -36.82
C SER A 190 -31.81 5.21 -37.57
N GLU A 191 -32.01 3.97 -37.11
CA GLU A 191 -32.96 3.02 -37.69
C GLU A 191 -34.39 3.57 -37.68
N LEU A 192 -34.84 4.15 -36.55
CA LEU A 192 -36.15 4.81 -36.46
C LEU A 192 -36.30 6.03 -37.37
N LYS A 193 -35.19 6.72 -37.64
CA LYS A 193 -35.17 7.87 -38.56
C LYS A 193 -35.24 7.41 -40.02
N GLU A 194 -34.54 6.32 -40.35
CA GLU A 194 -34.51 5.72 -41.68
C GLU A 194 -35.83 5.03 -42.04
N SER A 195 -36.52 4.44 -41.05
CA SER A 195 -37.82 3.78 -41.25
C SER A 195 -39.00 4.75 -41.46
N GLY A 196 -38.77 6.08 -41.38
CA GLY A 196 -39.79 7.10 -41.59
C GLY A 196 -40.73 7.37 -40.40
N ASP A 197 -40.53 6.71 -39.27
CA ASP A 197 -41.34 6.87 -38.04
C ASP A 197 -40.90 8.11 -37.23
N ILE A 198 -41.10 9.32 -37.81
CA ILE A 198 -40.62 10.59 -37.24
C ILE A 198 -41.24 10.87 -35.86
N GLU A 199 -42.51 10.51 -35.66
CA GLU A 199 -43.22 10.72 -34.39
C GLU A 199 -42.63 9.85 -33.27
N LYS A 200 -42.44 8.55 -33.52
CA LYS A 200 -41.80 7.64 -32.56
C LYS A 200 -40.35 8.04 -32.27
N TYR A 201 -39.62 8.50 -33.29
CA TYR A 201 -38.26 9.03 -33.10
C TYR A 201 -38.25 10.22 -32.13
N ALA A 202 -39.17 11.18 -32.32
CA ALA A 202 -39.29 12.34 -31.46
C ALA A 202 -39.64 11.93 -30.02
N GLU A 203 -40.61 11.04 -29.84
CA GLU A 203 -40.97 10.52 -28.52
C GLU A 203 -39.81 9.83 -27.81
N VAL A 204 -39.13 8.90 -28.47
CA VAL A 204 -38.00 8.16 -27.87
C VAL A 204 -36.87 9.10 -27.50
N LYS A 205 -36.57 10.07 -28.36
CA LYS A 205 -35.55 11.10 -28.08
C LYS A 205 -35.94 11.97 -26.88
N GLN A 206 -37.20 12.38 -26.77
CA GLN A 206 -37.70 13.15 -25.63
C GLN A 206 -37.67 12.33 -24.34
N LYS A 207 -38.16 11.08 -24.36
CA LYS A 207 -38.10 10.16 -23.21
C LYS A 207 -36.65 9.99 -22.72
N GLN A 208 -35.70 9.74 -23.63
CA GLN A 208 -34.28 9.65 -23.27
C GLN A 208 -33.70 10.96 -22.71
N ALA A 209 -34.14 12.12 -23.21
CA ALA A 209 -33.70 13.41 -22.69
C ALA A 209 -34.22 13.66 -21.27
N TRP A 210 -35.48 13.33 -21.00
CA TRP A 210 -36.09 13.42 -19.68
C TRP A 210 -35.46 12.46 -18.67
N GLU A 211 -35.23 11.22 -19.06
CA GLU A 211 -34.52 10.24 -18.22
C GLU A 211 -33.11 10.72 -17.87
N LYS A 212 -32.37 11.28 -18.84
CA LYS A 212 -31.03 11.86 -18.59
C LYS A 212 -31.10 13.05 -17.65
N ALA A 213 -32.11 13.92 -17.78
CA ALA A 213 -32.31 15.05 -16.88
C ALA A 213 -32.61 14.56 -15.45
N MET A 214 -33.53 13.60 -15.29
CA MET A 214 -33.86 13.00 -13.99
C MET A 214 -32.66 12.27 -13.36
N ALA A 215 -31.87 11.54 -14.15
CA ALA A 215 -30.65 10.91 -13.65
C ALA A 215 -29.64 11.95 -13.14
N LYS A 216 -29.50 13.09 -13.82
CA LYS A 216 -28.63 14.17 -13.36
C LYS A 216 -29.15 14.83 -12.07
N THR A 217 -30.45 15.06 -11.95
CA THR A 217 -31.05 15.68 -10.75
C THR A 217 -31.00 14.77 -9.53
N THR A 218 -31.15 13.47 -9.71
CA THR A 218 -30.95 12.45 -8.65
C THR A 218 -29.49 12.30 -8.21
N GLY A 219 -28.54 12.97 -8.89
CA GLY A 219 -27.11 12.94 -8.59
C GLY A 219 -26.36 11.78 -9.26
N GLN A 220 -26.99 11.05 -10.17
CA GLN A 220 -26.35 9.99 -10.94
C GLN A 220 -25.44 10.59 -12.02
N LYS A 221 -24.18 10.12 -12.07
CA LYS A 221 -23.20 10.55 -13.07
C LYS A 221 -23.45 9.86 -14.41
N VAL A 222 -24.20 10.52 -15.29
CA VAL A 222 -24.43 10.10 -16.68
C VAL A 222 -23.12 10.19 -17.48
N ARG A 223 -22.72 9.12 -18.18
CA ARG A 223 -21.42 9.01 -18.87
C ARG A 223 -21.62 8.49 -20.30
N ASP A 224 -22.25 9.32 -21.13
CA ASP A 224 -22.73 8.88 -22.45
C ASP A 224 -21.90 9.44 -23.62
N ASP A 225 -20.86 10.24 -23.35
CA ASP A 225 -20.04 10.87 -24.39
C ASP A 225 -19.12 9.84 -25.07
N PRO A 226 -19.30 9.53 -26.36
CA PRO A 226 -18.57 8.44 -27.03
C PRO A 226 -17.08 8.74 -27.15
N GLU A 227 -16.71 9.98 -27.48
CA GLU A 227 -15.31 10.39 -27.63
C GLU A 227 -14.54 10.30 -26.31
N LEU A 228 -15.17 10.73 -25.22
CA LEU A 228 -14.57 10.67 -23.89
C LEU A 228 -14.42 9.22 -23.42
N LEU A 229 -15.40 8.36 -23.70
CA LEU A 229 -15.33 6.93 -23.40
C LEU A 229 -14.19 6.26 -24.18
N VAL A 230 -14.04 6.53 -25.47
CA VAL A 230 -12.93 6.04 -26.31
C VAL A 230 -11.58 6.52 -25.77
N LYS A 231 -11.46 7.82 -25.46
CA LYS A 231 -10.24 8.39 -24.87
C LYS A 231 -9.86 7.69 -23.57
N LYS A 232 -10.83 7.45 -22.68
CA LYS A 232 -10.60 6.74 -21.40
C LYS A 232 -10.22 5.28 -21.60
N ILE A 233 -10.76 4.61 -22.61
CA ILE A 233 -10.34 3.25 -22.98
C ILE A 233 -8.88 3.26 -23.44
N ASN A 234 -8.50 4.22 -24.29
CA ASN A 234 -7.13 4.35 -24.80
C ASN A 234 -6.12 4.73 -23.70
N GLU A 235 -6.47 5.64 -22.79
CA GLU A 235 -5.67 5.93 -21.60
C GLU A 235 -5.43 4.66 -20.76
N ARG A 236 -6.47 3.85 -20.55
CA ARG A 236 -6.35 2.58 -19.80
C ARG A 236 -5.47 1.57 -20.54
N LYS A 237 -5.56 1.48 -21.88
CA LYS A 237 -4.67 0.64 -22.70
C LYS A 237 -3.21 1.09 -22.56
N LYS A 238 -2.93 2.39 -22.66
CA LYS A 238 -1.58 2.96 -22.47
C LYS A 238 -1.02 2.66 -21.08
N GLN A 239 -1.82 2.83 -20.03
CA GLN A 239 -1.41 2.48 -18.66
C GLN A 239 -1.05 1.00 -18.53
N LYS A 240 -1.85 0.10 -19.13
CA LYS A 240 -1.54 -1.34 -19.14
C LYS A 240 -0.26 -1.66 -19.90
N SER A 241 0.00 -1.02 -21.05
CA SER A 241 1.26 -1.20 -21.80
C SER A 241 2.47 -0.80 -20.96
N LYS A 242 2.43 0.40 -20.37
CA LYS A 242 3.50 0.89 -19.48
C LYS A 242 3.74 -0.05 -18.31
N SER A 243 2.67 -0.53 -17.67
CA SER A 243 2.80 -1.52 -16.60
C SER A 243 3.43 -2.82 -17.11
N LYS A 244 3.04 -3.31 -18.30
CA LYS A 244 3.61 -4.53 -18.89
C LYS A 244 5.10 -4.36 -19.18
N GLU A 245 5.52 -3.23 -19.74
CA GLU A 245 6.92 -2.88 -20.01
C GLU A 245 7.73 -2.82 -18.71
N LEU A 246 7.26 -2.09 -17.70
CA LEU A 246 7.92 -1.99 -16.40
C LEU A 246 8.08 -3.35 -15.72
N TRP A 247 7.09 -4.24 -15.84
CA TRP A 247 7.20 -5.60 -15.30
C TRP A 247 8.19 -6.46 -16.08
N LYS A 248 8.27 -6.32 -17.41
CA LYS A 248 9.30 -6.98 -18.22
C LYS A 248 10.70 -6.49 -17.84
N GLU A 249 10.90 -5.18 -17.71
CA GLU A 249 12.18 -4.61 -17.27
C GLU A 249 12.59 -5.10 -15.89
N ARG A 250 11.64 -5.20 -14.95
CA ARG A 250 11.91 -5.75 -13.62
C ARG A 250 12.36 -7.20 -13.69
N LYS A 251 11.70 -8.04 -14.49
CA LYS A 251 12.09 -9.45 -14.69
C LYS A 251 13.50 -9.54 -15.29
N ALA A 252 13.75 -8.80 -16.37
CA ALA A 252 15.07 -8.75 -17.01
C ALA A 252 16.18 -8.31 -16.04
N LYS A 253 15.93 -7.29 -15.20
CA LYS A 253 16.88 -6.85 -14.17
C LYS A 253 17.13 -7.91 -13.10
N VAL A 254 16.13 -8.70 -12.74
CA VAL A 254 16.29 -9.80 -11.78
C VAL A 254 17.13 -10.92 -12.40
N GLU A 255 16.83 -11.32 -13.63
CA GLU A 255 17.58 -12.33 -14.38
C GLU A 255 19.04 -11.90 -14.61
N GLU A 256 19.26 -10.63 -14.98
CA GLU A 256 20.60 -10.08 -15.13
C GLU A 256 21.39 -10.13 -13.83
N LYS A 257 20.79 -9.73 -12.70
CA LYS A 257 21.44 -9.81 -11.39
C LYS A 257 21.79 -11.24 -11.00
N GLN A 258 20.90 -12.20 -11.24
CA GLN A 258 21.16 -13.61 -10.99
C GLN A 258 22.30 -14.13 -11.87
N ALA A 259 22.28 -13.82 -13.17
CA ALA A 259 23.33 -14.20 -14.10
C ALA A 259 24.69 -13.56 -13.73
N GLN A 260 24.72 -12.29 -13.33
CA GLN A 260 25.93 -11.62 -12.86
C GLN A 260 26.49 -12.28 -11.59
N ALA A 261 25.63 -12.63 -10.62
CA ALA A 261 26.05 -13.33 -9.41
C ALA A 261 26.63 -14.72 -9.72
N GLN A 262 25.98 -15.48 -10.61
CA GLN A 262 26.47 -16.77 -11.07
C GLN A 262 27.80 -16.64 -11.82
N LYS A 263 27.95 -15.67 -12.73
CA LYS A 263 29.21 -15.38 -13.43
C LYS A 263 30.35 -15.03 -12.46
N LYS A 264 30.06 -14.24 -11.42
CA LYS A 264 31.05 -13.94 -10.35
C LYS A 264 31.45 -15.20 -9.59
N ARG A 265 30.51 -16.11 -9.32
CA ARG A 265 30.81 -17.38 -8.65
C ARG A 265 31.66 -18.29 -9.54
N THR A 266 31.33 -18.44 -10.82
CA THR A 266 32.07 -19.31 -11.74
C THR A 266 33.49 -18.80 -11.96
N THR A 267 33.68 -17.50 -12.15
CA THR A 267 35.00 -16.87 -12.27
C THR A 267 35.83 -17.07 -11.00
N ASN A 268 35.28 -16.81 -9.81
CA ASN A 268 35.97 -17.05 -8.54
C ASN A 268 36.37 -18.53 -8.33
N LEU A 269 35.52 -19.48 -8.75
CA LEU A 269 35.83 -20.91 -8.68
C LEU A 269 36.95 -21.29 -9.67
N GLN A 270 36.92 -20.75 -10.89
CA GLN A 270 37.97 -20.95 -11.89
C GLN A 270 39.31 -20.39 -11.40
N GLU A 271 39.32 -19.16 -10.87
CA GLU A 271 40.52 -18.56 -10.27
C GLU A 271 41.04 -19.41 -9.11
N ARG A 272 40.17 -19.92 -8.23
CA ARG A 272 40.58 -20.79 -7.13
C ARG A 272 41.20 -22.09 -7.65
N ALA A 273 40.64 -22.68 -8.70
CA ALA A 273 41.17 -23.88 -9.33
C ALA A 273 42.54 -23.62 -9.98
N GLN A 274 42.68 -22.51 -10.72
CA GLN A 274 43.95 -22.09 -11.32
C GLN A 274 45.01 -21.78 -10.25
N LYS A 275 44.67 -21.04 -9.19
CA LYS A 275 45.56 -20.78 -8.04
C LYS A 275 46.04 -22.09 -7.39
N LYS A 276 45.16 -23.09 -7.23
CA LYS A 276 45.56 -24.42 -6.74
C LYS A 276 46.54 -25.12 -7.69
N LYS A 277 46.29 -25.09 -9.01
CA LYS A 277 47.21 -25.65 -10.03
C LYS A 277 48.57 -24.94 -10.01
N ASN A 278 48.57 -23.61 -10.03
CA ASN A 278 49.79 -22.80 -9.99
C ASN A 278 50.59 -23.03 -8.71
N LYS A 279 49.93 -23.14 -7.54
CA LYS A 279 50.60 -23.47 -6.27
C LYS A 279 51.23 -24.87 -6.30
N LYS A 280 50.59 -25.86 -6.95
CA LYS A 280 51.18 -27.20 -7.16
C LYS A 280 52.41 -27.12 -8.07
N LEU A 281 52.31 -26.43 -9.21
CA LEU A 281 53.43 -26.21 -10.13
C LEU A 281 54.61 -25.52 -9.44
N GLN A 282 54.36 -24.44 -8.69
CA GLN A 282 55.39 -23.75 -7.90
C GLN A 282 56.06 -24.67 -6.86
N LYS A 283 55.30 -25.52 -6.18
CA LYS A 283 55.87 -26.50 -5.23
C LYS A 283 56.74 -27.54 -5.92
N MET A 284 56.35 -28.02 -7.09
CA MET A 284 57.13 -28.98 -7.87
C MET A 284 58.41 -28.36 -8.44
N ALA A 285 58.34 -27.12 -8.94
CA ALA A 285 59.51 -26.34 -9.38
C ALA A 285 60.50 -26.11 -8.22
N LYS A 286 60.02 -25.69 -7.04
CA LYS A 286 60.86 -25.55 -5.83
C LYS A 286 61.54 -26.86 -5.39
N ARG A 287 60.95 -28.01 -5.70
CA ARG A 287 61.50 -29.34 -5.41
C ARG A 287 62.37 -29.90 -6.54
N GLY A 288 62.68 -29.09 -7.56
CA GLY A 288 63.51 -29.48 -8.70
C GLY A 288 62.84 -30.49 -9.67
N ARG A 289 61.55 -30.78 -9.51
CA ARG A 289 60.81 -31.73 -10.38
C ARG A 289 60.32 -31.12 -11.69
N ILE A 290 60.32 -29.79 -11.81
CA ILE A 290 59.87 -29.07 -13.00
C ILE A 290 60.92 -28.00 -13.32
N ILE A 291 61.48 -28.06 -14.53
CA ILE A 291 62.45 -27.10 -15.06
C ILE A 291 61.67 -26.02 -15.82
N PRO A 292 61.67 -24.75 -15.37
CA PRO A 292 61.01 -23.69 -16.10
C PRO A 292 61.74 -23.43 -17.43
N GLY A 293 61.09 -23.70 -18.57
CA GLY A 293 61.62 -23.41 -19.92
C GLY A 293 61.81 -24.60 -20.86
N PHE A 294 61.45 -25.82 -20.45
CA PHE A 294 61.27 -27.00 -21.32
C PHE A 294 59.87 -27.59 -21.14
#